data_AF-A0A3D2D4T1-F1
#
_entry.id   AF-A0A3D2D4T1-F1
#
_cell.length_a   1.000
_cell.length_b   1.000
_cell.length_c   1.000
_cell.angle_alpha   90.00
_cell.angle_beta   90.00
_cell.angle_gamma   90.00
#
_symmetry.space_group_name_H-M   'P 1'
#
loop_
_entity.id
_entity.type
_entity.pdbx_description
1 polymer ?
#
loop_
_entity_poly.entity_id
_entity_poly.type
_entity_poly.pdbx_seq_one_letter_code
_entity_poly.pdbx_strand_id
1 'polypeptide(L)'
;MKKKTTFTAIILAFAITFSIFSASCGEGGESEAPAPPIKPYGEDYIVCDVEGAPDENDPKTAIFAALGALKTADFYETTTTGKTVANVLIKYEQTIEGRAIKRGGEYFTISRSTSAFVKVYQECFVKDNELAYRFNDDAAAAISKSDYLDKYGVAADKLLSGHVYNDESVKSATLKEKKDGVFVYEITLDKEKAHSRVIFQMKEFGGLSGYPAFTSDTVATLTIDENYRPLLLTYESNYRISLPVLGSPACTESETITFNYDGAKDIPSRDIFLSALTA
;
A
#
# COMPACT_ATOMS: atom_id res chain seq x y z
N MET A 1 28.70 7.08 45.43
CA MET A 1 27.40 6.39 45.57
C MET A 1 26.56 6.64 44.32
N LYS A 2 26.46 5.65 43.42
CA LYS A 2 25.62 5.72 42.21
C LYS A 2 24.24 5.14 42.55
N LYS A 3 23.18 5.95 42.51
CA LYS A 3 21.80 5.44 42.56
C LYS A 3 21.43 4.98 41.14
N LYS A 4 21.13 3.68 41.03
CA LYS A 4 20.63 3.01 39.83
C LYS A 4 19.22 3.55 39.52
N THR A 5 19.04 4.14 38.36
CA THR A 5 17.73 4.32 37.74
C THR A 5 17.40 3.03 37.00
N THR A 6 16.40 2.32 37.50
CA THR A 6 15.85 1.12 36.88
C THR A 6 15.15 1.54 35.58
N PHE A 7 15.76 1.26 34.43
CA PHE A 7 15.07 1.28 33.15
C PHE A 7 14.22 0.02 33.08
N THR A 8 12.91 0.17 33.23
CA THR A 8 11.96 -0.90 32.93
C THR A 8 11.94 -1.07 31.41
N ALA A 9 12.63 -2.09 30.92
CA ALA A 9 12.52 -2.53 29.53
C ALA A 9 11.07 -3.01 29.30
N ILE A 10 10.31 -2.25 28.53
CA ILE A 10 9.00 -2.71 28.02
C ILE A 10 9.33 -3.62 26.84
N ILE A 11 9.30 -4.93 27.10
CA ILE A 11 9.34 -5.97 26.09
C ILE A 11 7.96 -6.00 25.43
N LEU A 12 7.87 -5.63 24.15
CA LEU A 12 6.74 -5.98 23.28
C LEU A 12 7.28 -6.96 22.24
N ALA A 13 7.29 -8.25 22.60
CA ALA A 13 7.47 -9.33 21.64
C ALA A 13 6.09 -9.74 21.14
N PHE A 14 5.84 -9.64 19.83
CA PHE A 14 4.70 -10.33 19.20
C PHE A 14 5.22 -11.53 18.41
N ALA A 15 4.92 -12.70 18.97
CA ALA A 15 5.13 -13.98 18.32
C ALA A 15 4.11 -14.14 17.19
N ILE A 16 4.58 -14.55 16.02
CA ILE A 16 3.77 -15.10 14.94
C ILE A 16 3.10 -16.36 15.49
N THR A 17 1.80 -16.34 15.72
CA THR A 17 1.03 -17.55 16.00
C THR A 17 0.33 -18.00 14.73
N PHE A 18 0.76 -19.14 14.21
CA PHE A 18 0.01 -19.99 13.29
C PHE A 18 -1.36 -20.33 13.90
N SER A 19 -2.44 -20.05 13.18
CA SER A 19 -3.77 -20.57 13.52
C SER A 19 -4.15 -21.64 12.52
N ILE A 20 -3.87 -22.89 12.88
CA ILE A 20 -4.54 -24.06 12.34
C ILE A 20 -5.99 -23.99 12.84
N PHE A 21 -6.95 -24.18 11.94
CA PHE A 21 -8.37 -24.31 12.26
C PHE A 21 -8.59 -25.41 13.30
N SER A 22 -9.18 -25.08 14.45
CA SER A 22 -9.93 -26.04 15.25
C SER A 22 -11.07 -25.33 15.99
N ALA A 23 -12.29 -25.78 15.72
CA ALA A 23 -13.50 -25.37 16.39
C ALA A 23 -13.47 -25.72 17.89
N SER A 24 -13.88 -24.79 18.75
CA SER A 24 -14.43 -25.10 20.07
C SER A 24 -15.24 -23.91 20.60
N CYS A 25 -16.47 -24.19 21.03
CA CYS A 25 -17.36 -23.28 21.76
C CYS A 25 -16.80 -22.95 23.16
N GLY A 26 -17.12 -21.75 23.66
CA GLY A 26 -16.91 -21.37 25.06
C GLY A 26 -17.10 -19.86 25.28
N GLU A 27 -18.17 -19.50 25.97
CA GLU A 27 -18.58 -18.13 26.34
C GLU A 27 -17.64 -17.47 27.37
N GLY A 28 -17.58 -16.13 27.37
CA GLY A 28 -17.21 -15.37 28.58
C GLY A 28 -16.25 -14.21 28.38
N GLY A 29 -16.75 -13.12 27.81
CA GLY A 29 -16.10 -11.81 27.76
C GLY A 29 -16.74 -11.00 26.64
N GLU A 30 -17.22 -9.79 26.91
CA GLU A 30 -17.68 -8.86 25.89
C GLU A 30 -16.48 -8.48 24.99
N SER A 31 -16.16 -9.39 24.07
CA SER A 31 -15.40 -9.11 22.87
C SER A 31 -16.21 -8.06 22.14
N GLU A 32 -15.59 -6.91 21.84
CA GLU A 32 -16.07 -6.07 20.74
C GLU A 32 -16.44 -7.01 19.60
N ALA A 33 -17.69 -6.89 19.12
CA ALA A 33 -18.17 -7.71 18.04
C ALA A 33 -17.13 -7.66 16.91
N PRO A 34 -16.75 -8.81 16.30
CA PRO A 34 -15.81 -8.79 15.19
C PRO A 34 -16.34 -7.79 14.17
N ALA A 35 -15.50 -6.83 13.78
CA ALA A 35 -15.85 -5.85 12.77
C ALA A 35 -16.47 -6.61 11.57
N PRO A 36 -17.56 -6.09 10.97
CA PRO A 36 -18.19 -6.76 9.85
C PRO A 36 -17.14 -7.09 8.79
N PRO A 37 -17.27 -8.22 8.08
CA PRO A 37 -16.26 -8.64 7.11
C PRO A 37 -16.03 -7.49 6.11
N ILE A 38 -14.82 -6.94 6.12
CA ILE A 38 -14.46 -5.85 5.22
C ILE A 38 -14.32 -6.46 3.83
N LYS A 39 -15.31 -6.22 2.97
CA LYS A 39 -15.21 -6.59 1.56
C LYS A 39 -14.45 -5.49 0.82
N PRO A 40 -13.45 -5.83 -0.02
CA PRO A 40 -12.80 -4.86 -0.90
C PRO A 40 -13.83 -4.12 -1.77
N TYR A 41 -13.75 -2.79 -1.85
CA TYR A 41 -14.63 -1.95 -2.66
C TYR A 41 -14.18 -1.89 -4.13
N GLY A 42 -14.16 -3.07 -4.77
CA GLY A 42 -13.85 -3.24 -6.18
C GLY A 42 -12.37 -3.23 -6.52
N GLU A 43 -12.09 -2.96 -7.80
CA GLU A 43 -10.77 -2.83 -8.41
C GLU A 43 -10.60 -1.41 -8.98
N ASP A 44 -9.39 -1.10 -9.42
CA ASP A 44 -9.14 0.12 -10.20
C ASP A 44 -9.98 0.14 -11.48
N TYR A 45 -10.53 1.30 -11.81
CA TYR A 45 -11.12 1.54 -13.12
C TYR A 45 -10.04 2.06 -14.05
N ILE A 46 -9.72 1.28 -15.09
CA ILE A 46 -8.63 1.55 -16.01
C ILE A 46 -9.21 2.02 -17.33
N VAL A 47 -8.73 3.16 -17.82
CA VAL A 47 -9.07 3.70 -19.14
C VAL A 47 -7.80 3.70 -19.99
N CYS A 48 -7.88 3.16 -21.20
CA CYS A 48 -6.79 3.15 -22.17
C CYS A 48 -7.20 3.95 -23.42
N ASP A 49 -6.21 4.29 -24.25
CA ASP A 49 -6.43 4.88 -25.59
C ASP A 49 -7.29 6.16 -25.58
N VAL A 50 -7.05 7.02 -24.56
CA VAL A 50 -7.74 8.32 -24.44
C VAL A 50 -7.25 9.27 -25.52
N GLU A 51 -8.18 9.92 -26.21
CA GLU A 51 -7.88 10.96 -27.19
C GLU A 51 -7.60 12.31 -26.52
N GLY A 52 -6.69 13.08 -27.12
CA GLY A 52 -6.37 14.43 -26.67
C GLY A 52 -5.40 14.49 -25.50
N ALA A 53 -5.15 15.71 -25.03
CA ALA A 53 -4.30 15.95 -23.87
C ALA A 53 -5.08 15.76 -22.55
N PRO A 54 -4.39 15.58 -21.41
CA PRO A 54 -5.06 15.39 -20.13
C PRO A 54 -6.06 16.47 -19.70
N ASP A 55 -5.84 17.74 -20.07
CA ASP A 55 -6.76 18.84 -19.75
C ASP A 55 -7.95 18.99 -20.71
N GLU A 56 -7.95 18.24 -21.81
CA GLU A 56 -9.08 18.16 -22.75
C GLU A 56 -10.13 17.14 -22.29
N ASN A 57 -9.80 16.34 -21.27
CA ASN A 57 -10.65 15.32 -20.67
C ASN A 57 -11.10 15.73 -19.26
N ASP A 58 -12.19 15.13 -18.77
CA ASP A 58 -12.59 15.38 -17.40
C ASP A 58 -11.50 14.88 -16.42
N PRO A 59 -11.31 15.54 -15.26
CA PRO A 59 -10.23 15.20 -14.35
C PRO A 59 -10.21 13.74 -13.88
N LYS A 60 -11.36 13.08 -13.71
CA LYS A 60 -11.38 11.67 -13.29
C LYS A 60 -10.88 10.77 -14.40
N THR A 61 -11.33 11.00 -15.63
CA THR A 61 -10.81 10.29 -16.81
C THR A 61 -9.30 10.42 -16.92
N ALA A 62 -8.72 11.60 -16.66
CA ALA A 62 -7.26 11.76 -16.64
C ALA A 62 -6.57 10.89 -15.57
N ILE A 63 -7.16 10.73 -14.37
CA ILE A 63 -6.62 9.84 -13.33
C ILE A 63 -6.69 8.37 -13.79
N PHE A 64 -7.82 7.94 -14.36
CA PHE A 64 -8.01 6.57 -14.81
C PHE A 64 -7.17 6.23 -16.05
N ALA A 65 -6.93 7.21 -16.91
CA ALA A 65 -6.00 7.13 -18.03
C ALA A 65 -4.56 6.97 -17.57
N ALA A 66 -4.19 7.59 -16.44
CA ALA A 66 -2.86 7.40 -15.86
C ALA A 66 -2.63 5.96 -15.37
N LEU A 67 -3.66 5.28 -14.88
CA LEU A 67 -3.62 3.84 -14.62
C LEU A 67 -3.46 3.05 -15.93
N GLY A 68 -4.16 3.45 -16.99
CA GLY A 68 -3.99 2.87 -18.33
C GLY A 68 -2.56 2.97 -18.83
N ALA A 69 -1.95 4.16 -18.73
CA ALA A 69 -0.56 4.40 -19.11
C ALA A 69 0.42 3.49 -18.36
N LEU A 70 0.24 3.30 -17.05
CA LEU A 70 1.04 2.33 -16.28
C LEU A 70 0.77 0.88 -16.71
N LYS A 71 -0.49 0.52 -16.97
CA LYS A 71 -0.86 -0.83 -17.36
C LYS A 71 -0.23 -1.23 -18.69
N THR A 72 -0.18 -0.32 -19.66
CA THR A 72 0.33 -0.56 -21.01
C THR A 72 1.82 -0.32 -21.16
N ALA A 73 2.46 0.45 -20.27
CA ALA A 73 3.90 0.70 -20.33
C ALA A 73 4.72 -0.59 -20.29
N ASP A 74 5.65 -0.79 -21.24
CA ASP A 74 6.54 -1.96 -21.22
C ASP A 74 7.41 -2.00 -19.98
N PHE A 75 7.84 -0.82 -19.50
CA PHE A 75 8.67 -0.68 -18.33
C PHE A 75 8.36 0.60 -17.58
N TYR A 76 8.35 0.51 -16.25
CA TYR A 76 8.55 1.64 -15.35
C TYR A 76 9.11 1.14 -14.02
N GLU A 77 9.69 2.07 -13.29
CA GLU A 77 10.11 1.88 -11.92
C GLU A 77 9.53 3.00 -11.06
N THR A 78 9.18 2.67 -9.81
CA THR A 78 8.85 3.69 -8.82
C THR A 78 9.83 3.67 -7.66
N THR A 79 10.00 4.83 -7.03
CA THR A 79 10.59 4.93 -5.69
C THR A 79 9.56 5.57 -4.77
N THR A 80 9.33 4.94 -3.62
CA THR A 80 8.42 5.43 -2.60
C THR A 80 9.20 5.83 -1.36
N THR A 81 8.89 6.99 -0.81
CA THR A 81 9.29 7.40 0.54
C THR A 81 8.06 7.82 1.31
N GLY A 82 7.92 7.33 2.52
CA GLY A 82 6.78 7.63 3.37
C GLY A 82 7.16 7.78 4.83
N LYS A 83 6.28 8.44 5.57
CA LYS A 83 6.41 8.65 7.01
C LYS A 83 5.05 8.60 7.67
N THR A 84 4.94 7.78 8.71
CA THR A 84 3.78 7.76 9.61
C THR A 84 4.19 8.30 10.96
N VAL A 85 3.39 9.21 11.53
CA VAL A 85 3.55 9.71 12.91
C VAL A 85 2.29 9.37 13.68
N ALA A 86 2.44 8.67 14.83
CA ALA A 86 1.33 8.49 15.75
C ALA A 86 1.32 9.58 16.84
N ASN A 87 0.15 10.19 17.03
CA ASN A 87 -0.11 11.22 18.03
C ASN A 87 -0.47 10.56 19.37
N VAL A 88 0.56 10.11 20.09
CA VAL A 88 0.49 9.56 21.45
C VAL A 88 1.54 10.18 22.36
N LEU A 89 1.43 9.94 23.68
CA LEU A 89 2.36 10.46 24.70
C LEU A 89 3.83 10.10 24.42
N ILE A 90 4.08 8.97 23.74
CA ILE A 90 5.38 8.57 23.21
C ILE A 90 5.33 8.75 21.69
N LYS A 91 6.13 9.67 21.14
CA LYS A 91 6.23 9.87 19.69
C LYS A 91 6.62 8.55 19.00
N TYR A 92 5.71 7.97 18.23
CA TYR A 92 5.97 6.85 17.35
C TYR A 92 6.11 7.39 15.92
N GLU A 93 7.25 7.09 15.30
CA GLU A 93 7.54 7.45 13.92
C GLU A 93 7.95 6.19 13.17
N GLN A 94 7.35 6.01 11.99
CA GLN A 94 7.64 4.93 11.08
C GLN A 94 8.06 5.52 9.75
N THR A 95 9.15 5.01 9.19
CA THR A 95 9.64 5.35 7.86
C THR A 95 9.32 4.21 6.91
N ILE A 96 8.83 4.56 5.73
CA ILE A 96 8.49 3.65 4.65
C ILE A 96 9.42 3.97 3.48
N GLU A 97 10.05 2.93 2.94
CA GLU A 97 10.81 2.99 1.69
C GLU A 97 10.28 1.89 0.77
N GLY A 98 9.98 2.25 -0.48
CA GLY A 98 9.43 1.31 -1.44
C GLY A 98 10.07 1.43 -2.80
N ARG A 99 9.95 0.37 -3.58
CA ARG A 99 10.35 0.33 -4.99
C ARG A 99 9.41 -0.60 -5.73
N ALA A 100 8.81 -0.16 -6.83
CA ALA A 100 8.07 -1.04 -7.74
C ALA A 100 8.76 -1.09 -9.09
N ILE A 101 8.66 -2.22 -9.80
CA ILE A 101 9.20 -2.42 -11.14
C ILE A 101 8.14 -3.16 -11.95
N LYS A 102 7.78 -2.60 -13.11
CA LYS A 102 7.07 -3.32 -14.17
C LYS A 102 8.04 -3.60 -15.30
N ARG A 103 8.02 -4.82 -15.83
CA ARG A 103 8.77 -5.22 -17.04
C ARG A 103 7.98 -6.24 -17.84
N GLY A 104 7.39 -5.82 -18.95
CA GLY A 104 6.45 -6.65 -19.71
C GLY A 104 5.27 -7.10 -18.83
N GLY A 105 5.03 -8.40 -18.76
CA GLY A 105 4.00 -9.00 -17.90
C GLY A 105 4.43 -9.25 -16.45
N GLU A 106 5.63 -8.85 -16.06
CA GLU A 106 6.17 -9.08 -14.72
C GLU A 106 6.11 -7.81 -13.87
N TYR A 107 5.68 -7.97 -12.62
CA TYR A 107 5.59 -6.89 -11.63
C TYR A 107 6.34 -7.30 -10.37
N PHE A 108 7.06 -6.36 -9.78
CA PHE A 108 7.84 -6.60 -8.59
C PHE A 108 7.77 -5.41 -7.64
N THR A 109 7.63 -5.66 -6.35
CA THR A 109 7.72 -4.62 -5.31
C THR A 109 8.69 -5.02 -4.21
N ILE A 110 9.35 -4.00 -3.66
CA ILE A 110 10.06 -4.04 -2.39
C ILE A 110 9.39 -3.02 -1.48
N SER A 111 9.07 -3.43 -0.25
CA SER A 111 8.64 -2.52 0.81
C SER A 111 9.51 -2.71 2.04
N ARG A 112 10.01 -1.60 2.59
CA ARG A 112 10.71 -1.54 3.88
C ARG A 112 9.94 -0.61 4.78
N SER A 113 9.49 -1.12 5.92
CA SER A 113 8.91 -0.31 6.98
C SER A 113 9.76 -0.45 8.24
N THR A 114 10.19 0.67 8.79
CA THR A 114 11.04 0.71 10.00
C THR A 114 10.51 1.72 11.00
N SER A 115 10.30 1.29 12.22
CA SER A 115 10.01 2.12 13.39
C SER A 115 10.77 1.58 14.61
N ALA A 116 10.53 2.16 15.79
CA ALA A 116 11.08 1.63 17.04
C ALA A 116 10.55 0.22 17.40
N PHE A 117 9.42 -0.20 16.83
CA PHE A 117 8.73 -1.44 17.20
C PHE A 117 8.45 -2.38 16.02
N VAL A 118 8.42 -1.86 14.80
CA VAL A 118 8.09 -2.62 13.60
C VAL A 118 9.28 -2.54 12.65
N LYS A 119 9.73 -3.70 12.19
CA LYS A 119 10.68 -3.80 11.09
C LYS A 119 10.19 -4.88 10.15
N VAL A 120 9.73 -4.46 8.98
CA VAL A 120 9.25 -5.35 7.93
C VAL A 120 10.01 -5.06 6.65
N TYR A 121 10.53 -6.13 6.07
CA TYR A 121 10.99 -6.16 4.69
C TYR A 121 10.09 -7.11 3.93
N GLN A 122 9.55 -6.68 2.80
CA GLN A 122 8.67 -7.51 1.97
C GLN A 122 9.06 -7.36 0.51
N GLU A 123 9.06 -8.49 -0.19
CA GLU A 123 9.19 -8.53 -1.64
C GLU A 123 8.05 -9.34 -2.23
N CYS A 124 7.40 -8.78 -3.25
CA CYS A 124 6.29 -9.40 -3.97
C CYS A 124 6.64 -9.46 -5.46
N PHE A 125 6.44 -10.60 -6.10
CA PHE A 125 6.62 -10.81 -7.53
C PHE A 125 5.34 -11.39 -8.12
N VAL A 126 4.86 -10.81 -9.21
CA VAL A 126 3.67 -11.27 -9.95
C VAL A 126 4.03 -11.49 -11.41
N LYS A 127 3.62 -12.64 -11.93
CA LYS A 127 3.72 -12.99 -13.35
C LYS A 127 2.57 -13.91 -13.73
N ASP A 128 1.90 -13.63 -14.85
CA ASP A 128 0.85 -14.51 -15.41
C ASP A 128 -0.23 -14.94 -14.40
N ASN A 129 -0.62 -14.02 -13.49
CA ASN A 129 -1.57 -14.21 -12.39
C ASN A 129 -1.10 -15.16 -11.26
N GLU A 130 0.14 -15.62 -11.31
CA GLU A 130 0.83 -16.28 -10.22
C GLU A 130 1.62 -15.27 -9.39
N LEU A 131 1.78 -15.56 -8.10
CA LEU A 131 2.43 -14.65 -7.16
C LEU A 131 3.40 -15.41 -6.28
N ALA A 132 4.61 -14.87 -6.14
CA ALA A 132 5.57 -15.31 -5.15
C ALA A 132 5.97 -14.13 -4.26
N TYR A 133 6.16 -14.39 -2.98
CA TYR A 133 6.56 -13.35 -2.02
C TYR A 133 7.53 -13.90 -0.99
N ARG A 134 8.24 -12.99 -0.32
CA ARG A 134 8.95 -13.30 0.92
C ARG A 134 8.89 -12.13 1.89
N PHE A 135 9.05 -12.45 3.16
CA PHE A 135 9.25 -11.48 4.23
C PHE A 135 10.67 -11.63 4.78
N ASN A 136 11.32 -10.51 5.06
CA ASN A 136 12.64 -10.49 5.69
C ASN A 136 13.63 -11.40 4.95
N ASP A 137 14.26 -12.32 5.69
CA ASP A 137 15.25 -13.26 5.18
C ASP A 137 14.64 -14.64 4.85
N ASP A 138 13.31 -14.75 4.80
CA ASP A 138 12.63 -16.00 4.49
C ASP A 138 12.81 -16.41 3.01
N ALA A 139 12.61 -17.70 2.74
CA ALA A 139 12.54 -18.21 1.38
C ALA A 139 11.31 -17.64 0.64
N ALA A 140 11.44 -17.45 -0.67
CA ALA A 140 10.30 -17.10 -1.51
C ALA A 140 9.29 -18.24 -1.54
N ALA A 141 8.02 -17.90 -1.34
CA ALA A 141 6.90 -18.83 -1.35
C ALA A 141 5.88 -18.42 -2.42
N ALA A 142 5.40 -19.38 -3.19
CA ALA A 142 4.29 -19.19 -4.10
C ALA A 142 2.95 -19.21 -3.36
N ILE A 143 1.99 -18.46 -3.89
CA ILE A 143 0.62 -18.36 -3.39
C ILE A 143 -0.29 -17.95 -4.55
N SER A 144 -1.56 -18.34 -4.51
CA SER A 144 -2.51 -17.81 -5.47
C SER A 144 -2.68 -16.30 -5.27
N LYS A 145 -2.91 -15.56 -6.36
CA LYS A 145 -3.15 -14.12 -6.24
C LYS A 145 -4.37 -13.81 -5.37
N SER A 146 -5.42 -14.63 -5.44
CA SER A 146 -6.61 -14.47 -4.61
C SER A 146 -6.29 -14.60 -3.12
N ASP A 147 -5.60 -15.67 -2.72
CA ASP A 147 -5.25 -15.89 -1.31
C ASP A 147 -4.30 -14.80 -0.78
N TYR A 148 -3.39 -14.32 -1.63
CA TYR A 148 -2.53 -13.20 -1.28
C TYR A 148 -3.33 -11.90 -1.07
N LEU A 149 -4.29 -11.60 -1.94
CA LEU A 149 -5.15 -10.43 -1.79
C LEU A 149 -6.09 -10.54 -0.58
N ASP A 150 -6.59 -11.74 -0.28
CA ASP A 150 -7.41 -11.96 0.92
C ASP A 150 -6.60 -11.75 2.21
N LYS A 151 -5.31 -12.06 2.18
CA LYS A 151 -4.41 -11.89 3.34
C LYS A 151 -3.81 -10.49 3.45
N TYR A 152 -3.30 -9.95 2.35
CA TYR A 152 -2.46 -8.75 2.33
C TYR A 152 -3.07 -7.59 1.53
N GLY A 153 -4.16 -7.80 0.79
CA GLY A 153 -4.93 -6.76 0.11
C GLY A 153 -4.31 -6.16 -1.16
N VAL A 154 -2.98 -5.98 -1.21
CA VAL A 154 -2.28 -5.27 -2.30
C VAL A 154 -1.10 -6.08 -2.81
N ALA A 155 -1.16 -6.50 -4.07
CA ALA A 155 -0.11 -7.24 -4.79
C ALA A 155 0.79 -6.32 -5.63
N ALA A 156 1.89 -6.88 -6.17
CA ALA A 156 2.91 -6.12 -6.92
C ALA A 156 2.37 -5.47 -8.20
N ASP A 157 1.30 -5.99 -8.78
CA ASP A 157 0.70 -5.48 -10.02
C ASP A 157 -0.33 -4.37 -9.81
N LYS A 158 -0.43 -3.87 -8.58
CA LYS A 158 -1.10 -2.60 -8.28
C LYS A 158 -0.34 -1.44 -8.93
N LEU A 159 -1.06 -0.50 -9.54
CA LEU A 159 -0.47 0.48 -10.46
C LEU A 159 0.01 1.76 -9.76
N LEU A 160 -0.91 2.61 -9.32
CA LEU A 160 -0.59 3.98 -8.89
C LEU A 160 -0.15 4.06 -7.42
N SER A 161 -0.91 3.44 -6.52
CA SER A 161 -0.61 3.28 -5.10
C SER A 161 -1.45 2.14 -4.51
N GLY A 162 -1.33 1.85 -3.21
CA GLY A 162 -2.19 0.84 -2.55
C GLY A 162 -3.69 1.14 -2.56
N HIS A 163 -4.09 2.37 -2.88
CA HIS A 163 -5.48 2.82 -2.93
C HIS A 163 -6.23 2.27 -4.16
N VAL A 164 -7.54 2.09 -4.01
CA VAL A 164 -8.45 1.83 -5.14
C VAL A 164 -8.83 3.14 -5.81
N TYR A 165 -8.74 3.21 -7.14
CA TYR A 165 -9.12 4.36 -7.97
C TYR A 165 -10.23 3.96 -8.93
N ASN A 166 -11.48 4.24 -8.57
CA ASN A 166 -12.67 4.04 -9.41
C ASN A 166 -13.72 5.13 -9.11
N ASP A 167 -14.87 5.06 -9.78
CA ASP A 167 -15.93 6.07 -9.62
C ASP A 167 -16.48 6.20 -8.21
N GLU A 168 -16.41 5.12 -7.42
CA GLU A 168 -16.90 5.12 -6.05
C GLU A 168 -15.85 5.61 -5.04
N SER A 169 -14.58 5.33 -5.29
CA SER A 169 -13.49 5.69 -4.38
C SER A 169 -12.92 7.09 -4.65
N VAL A 170 -12.99 7.59 -5.88
CA VAL A 170 -12.59 8.96 -6.23
C VAL A 170 -13.77 9.90 -6.06
N LYS A 171 -13.82 10.62 -4.93
CA LYS A 171 -14.91 11.57 -4.63
C LYS A 171 -14.84 12.81 -5.53
N SER A 172 -13.64 13.32 -5.76
CA SER A 172 -13.40 14.44 -6.65
C SER A 172 -11.99 14.40 -7.23
N ALA A 173 -11.82 14.96 -8.43
CA ALA A 173 -10.54 15.23 -9.04
C ALA A 173 -10.60 16.64 -9.66
N THR A 174 -9.55 17.44 -9.51
CA THR A 174 -9.47 18.81 -10.03
C THR A 174 -8.09 19.09 -10.60
N LEU A 175 -8.01 19.61 -11.82
CA LEU A 175 -6.77 20.12 -12.39
C LEU A 175 -6.38 21.42 -11.68
N LYS A 176 -5.19 21.46 -11.07
CA LYS A 176 -4.68 22.59 -10.28
C LYS A 176 -3.65 23.40 -11.04
N GLU A 177 -2.82 22.74 -11.84
CA GLU A 177 -1.77 23.38 -12.63
C GLU A 177 -1.60 22.68 -13.98
N LYS A 178 -1.36 23.47 -15.02
CA LYS A 178 -0.90 23.02 -16.34
C LYS A 178 0.26 23.91 -16.77
N LYS A 179 1.41 23.31 -17.02
CA LYS A 179 2.59 24.04 -17.48
C LYS A 179 3.55 23.12 -18.21
N ASP A 180 4.07 23.54 -19.36
CA ASP A 180 5.13 22.87 -20.10
C ASP A 180 4.89 21.35 -20.34
N GLY A 181 3.65 20.97 -20.68
CA GLY A 181 3.27 19.57 -20.92
C GLY A 181 3.08 18.72 -19.65
N VAL A 182 3.10 19.34 -18.48
CA VAL A 182 2.88 18.72 -17.17
C VAL A 182 1.55 19.19 -16.59
N PHE A 183 0.81 18.25 -16.01
CA PHE A 183 -0.54 18.44 -15.46
C PHE A 183 -0.58 17.96 -14.02
N VAL A 184 -1.06 18.80 -13.11
CA VAL A 184 -1.13 18.50 -11.68
C VAL A 184 -2.58 18.44 -11.24
N TYR A 185 -3.01 17.28 -10.73
CA TYR A 185 -4.35 17.03 -10.26
C TYR A 185 -4.38 16.84 -8.75
N GLU A 186 -5.33 17.47 -8.08
CA GLU A 186 -5.71 17.17 -6.70
C GLU A 186 -6.87 16.16 -6.71
N ILE A 187 -6.73 15.08 -5.95
CA ILE A 187 -7.66 13.96 -5.88
C ILE A 187 -8.11 13.79 -4.43
N THR A 188 -9.41 13.72 -4.22
CA THR A 188 -9.99 13.35 -2.91
C THR A 188 -10.47 11.91 -2.98
N LEU A 189 -9.85 11.06 -2.17
CA LEU A 189 -10.14 9.63 -2.07
C LEU A 189 -11.03 9.36 -0.84
N ASP A 190 -12.11 8.62 -1.07
CA ASP A 190 -13.05 8.23 -0.02
C ASP A 190 -12.34 7.41 1.08
N LYS A 191 -12.53 7.84 2.32
CA LYS A 191 -11.86 7.24 3.49
C LYS A 191 -12.12 5.74 3.66
N GLU A 192 -13.25 5.18 3.21
CA GLU A 192 -13.54 3.76 3.37
C GLU A 192 -13.24 3.00 2.08
N LYS A 193 -13.74 3.50 0.95
CA LYS A 193 -13.72 2.76 -0.32
C LYS A 193 -12.33 2.70 -0.93
N ALA A 194 -11.59 3.82 -0.90
CA ALA A 194 -10.25 3.88 -1.49
C ALA A 194 -9.24 3.03 -0.71
N HIS A 195 -9.43 2.87 0.60
CA HIS A 195 -8.49 2.15 1.47
C HIS A 195 -8.86 0.68 1.72
N SER A 196 -9.96 0.23 1.12
CA SER A 196 -10.59 -1.07 1.37
C SER A 196 -9.67 -2.30 1.17
N ARG A 197 -8.54 -2.13 0.47
CA ARG A 197 -7.51 -3.15 0.28
C ARG A 197 -6.25 -2.91 1.12
N VAL A 198 -5.76 -1.67 1.15
CA VAL A 198 -4.48 -1.36 1.82
C VAL A 198 -4.53 -1.62 3.33
N ILE A 199 -5.71 -1.55 3.96
CA ILE A 199 -5.90 -1.87 5.37
C ILE A 199 -5.45 -3.30 5.76
N PHE A 200 -5.53 -4.26 4.83
CA PHE A 200 -5.06 -5.64 5.07
C PHE A 200 -3.54 -5.66 5.18
N GLN A 201 -2.86 -5.00 4.24
CA GLN A 201 -1.42 -4.83 4.26
C GLN A 201 -0.97 -4.11 5.54
N MET A 202 -1.62 -3.00 5.88
CA MET A 202 -1.31 -2.24 7.09
C MET A 202 -1.49 -3.07 8.36
N LYS A 203 -2.54 -3.89 8.44
CA LYS A 203 -2.78 -4.80 9.57
C LYS A 203 -1.66 -5.82 9.69
N GLU A 204 -1.38 -6.56 8.62
CA GLU A 204 -0.42 -7.66 8.66
C GLU A 204 1.02 -7.15 8.83
N PHE A 205 1.41 -6.09 8.10
CA PHE A 205 2.78 -5.58 8.15
C PHE A 205 3.01 -4.74 9.41
N GLY A 206 1.97 -4.09 9.93
CA GLY A 206 2.03 -3.34 11.18
C GLY A 206 1.88 -4.20 12.44
N GLY A 207 1.55 -5.49 12.30
CA GLY A 207 1.26 -6.37 13.44
C GLY A 207 0.07 -5.90 14.28
N LEU A 208 -0.95 -5.33 13.64
CA LEU A 208 -2.09 -4.70 14.31
C LEU A 208 -3.11 -5.77 14.77
N SER A 209 -3.76 -5.53 15.91
CA SER A 209 -4.85 -6.40 16.40
C SER A 209 -6.14 -6.26 15.60
N GLY A 210 -6.29 -5.18 14.84
CA GLY A 210 -7.44 -4.88 14.00
C GLY A 210 -7.07 -4.03 12.81
N TYR A 211 -8.00 -3.88 11.87
CA TYR A 211 -7.81 -3.06 10.69
C TYR A 211 -7.73 -1.57 11.04
N PRO A 212 -6.85 -0.80 10.38
CA PRO A 212 -6.87 0.65 10.50
C PRO A 212 -8.22 1.23 10.06
N ALA A 213 -8.64 2.30 10.73
CA ALA A 213 -9.84 3.05 10.40
C ALA A 213 -9.46 4.48 9.98
N PHE A 214 -9.65 4.80 8.71
CA PHE A 214 -9.37 6.14 8.17
C PHE A 214 -10.38 7.15 8.71
N THR A 215 -9.87 8.24 9.28
CA THR A 215 -10.67 9.25 9.99
C THR A 215 -11.11 10.40 9.09
N SER A 216 -10.49 10.56 7.94
CA SER A 216 -10.83 11.56 6.92
C SER A 216 -10.57 10.99 5.53
N ASP A 217 -11.15 11.64 4.52
CA ASP A 217 -10.77 11.38 3.13
C ASP A 217 -9.28 11.67 2.93
N THR A 218 -8.63 10.89 2.05
CA THR A 218 -7.22 11.06 1.71
C THR A 218 -7.12 12.07 0.57
N VAL A 219 -6.23 13.06 0.71
CA VAL A 219 -5.94 14.01 -0.36
C VAL A 219 -4.65 13.61 -1.02
N ALA A 220 -4.70 13.37 -2.33
CA ALA A 220 -3.56 13.04 -3.14
C ALA A 220 -3.31 14.11 -4.20
N THR A 221 -2.05 14.33 -4.56
CA THR A 221 -1.65 15.14 -5.70
C THR A 221 -0.96 14.24 -6.72
N LEU A 222 -1.53 14.12 -7.92
CA LEU A 222 -0.99 13.36 -9.02
C LEU A 222 -0.47 14.33 -10.08
N THR A 223 0.81 14.20 -10.43
CA THR A 223 1.43 14.89 -11.55
C THR A 223 1.61 13.91 -12.70
N ILE A 224 1.10 14.24 -13.88
CA ILE A 224 1.22 13.45 -15.10
C ILE A 224 1.78 14.29 -16.25
N ASP A 225 2.35 13.62 -17.26
CA ASP A 225 2.73 14.26 -18.53
C ASP A 225 1.59 14.24 -19.57
N GLU A 226 1.86 14.78 -20.76
CA GLU A 226 0.93 14.82 -21.90
C GLU A 226 0.47 13.44 -22.39
N ASN A 227 1.19 12.37 -22.06
CA ASN A 227 0.86 10.99 -22.40
C ASN A 227 0.20 10.25 -21.23
N TYR A 228 -0.33 10.99 -20.26
CA TYR A 228 -0.95 10.48 -19.03
C TYR A 228 0.02 9.70 -18.13
N ARG A 229 1.32 9.69 -18.41
CA ARG A 229 2.27 8.93 -17.60
C ARG A 229 2.43 9.62 -16.25
N PRO A 230 2.19 8.93 -15.12
CA PRO A 230 2.52 9.44 -13.80
C PRO A 230 3.99 9.83 -13.72
N LEU A 231 4.26 10.99 -13.14
CA LEU A 231 5.61 11.48 -12.82
C LEU A 231 5.83 11.49 -11.30
N LEU A 232 4.80 11.93 -10.56
CA LEU A 232 4.81 12.05 -9.10
C LEU A 232 3.41 11.83 -8.55
N LEU A 233 3.31 11.04 -7.48
CA LEU A 233 2.14 10.99 -6.62
C LEU A 233 2.57 11.35 -5.20
N THR A 234 1.86 12.26 -4.55
CA THR A 234 1.95 12.47 -3.11
C THR A 234 0.57 12.31 -2.48
N TYR A 235 0.52 11.88 -1.23
CA TYR A 235 -0.74 11.89 -0.48
C TYR A 235 -0.50 12.03 1.01
N GLU A 236 -1.54 12.50 1.71
CA GLU A 236 -1.63 12.46 3.17
C GLU A 236 -2.90 11.73 3.59
N SER A 237 -2.74 10.79 4.51
CA SER A 237 -3.82 10.00 5.08
C SER A 237 -3.85 10.10 6.59
N ASN A 238 -5.06 10.13 7.15
CA ASN A 238 -5.26 10.16 8.59
C ASN A 238 -6.12 8.96 9.01
N TYR A 239 -5.63 8.17 9.94
CA TYR A 239 -6.29 6.95 10.39
C TYR A 239 -6.00 6.64 11.85
N ARG A 240 -6.76 5.72 12.43
CA ARG A 240 -6.42 5.09 13.72
C ARG A 240 -6.01 3.66 13.47
N ILE A 241 -5.01 3.20 14.20
CA ILE A 241 -4.62 1.78 14.23
C ILE A 241 -5.13 1.12 15.51
N SER A 242 -5.04 -0.20 15.61
CA SER A 242 -5.31 -0.95 16.84
C SER A 242 -4.03 -1.68 17.23
N LEU A 243 -3.43 -1.23 18.34
CA LEU A 243 -2.25 -1.87 18.92
C LEU A 243 -2.66 -2.60 20.21
N PRO A 244 -2.30 -3.87 20.40
CA PRO A 244 -2.77 -4.67 21.53
C PRO A 244 -2.49 -4.06 22.91
N VAL A 245 -1.46 -3.21 23.04
CA VAL A 245 -1.03 -2.62 24.33
C VAL A 245 -1.17 -1.09 24.37
N LEU A 246 -1.14 -0.42 23.22
CA LEU A 246 -1.14 1.05 23.14
C LEU A 246 -2.51 1.65 22.78
N GLY A 247 -3.53 0.80 22.68
CA GLY A 247 -4.89 1.21 22.32
C GLY A 247 -4.97 1.62 20.86
N SER A 248 -5.78 2.64 20.58
CA SER A 248 -6.03 3.10 19.22
C SER A 248 -5.45 4.49 18.96
N PRO A 249 -4.14 4.63 18.67
CA PRO A 249 -3.54 5.93 18.41
C PRO A 249 -3.98 6.49 17.05
N ALA A 250 -4.09 7.82 16.97
CA ALA A 250 -4.29 8.51 15.71
C ALA A 250 -2.94 8.63 14.98
N CYS A 251 -2.94 8.38 13.69
CA CYS A 251 -1.78 8.39 12.81
C CYS A 251 -2.02 9.35 11.64
N THR A 252 -0.97 10.08 11.28
CA THR A 252 -0.88 10.82 10.03
C THR A 252 0.24 10.20 9.22
N GLU A 253 -0.07 9.77 8.00
CA GLU A 253 0.86 9.22 7.02
C GLU A 253 1.01 10.20 5.87
N SER A 254 2.25 10.44 5.45
CA SER A 254 2.55 11.10 4.19
C SER A 254 3.40 10.19 3.31
N GLU A 255 3.08 10.13 2.03
CA GLU A 255 3.85 9.38 1.05
C GLU A 255 4.17 10.22 -0.18
N THR A 256 5.27 9.85 -0.83
CA THR A 256 5.76 10.40 -2.10
C THR A 256 6.23 9.23 -2.95
N ILE A 257 5.66 9.11 -4.14
CA ILE A 257 5.99 8.08 -5.13
C ILE A 257 6.46 8.78 -6.40
N THR A 258 7.71 8.58 -6.79
CA THR A 258 8.25 9.08 -8.06
C THR A 258 8.27 7.96 -9.09
N PHE A 259 7.96 8.30 -10.34
CA PHE A 259 7.90 7.37 -11.45
C PHE A 259 9.04 7.63 -12.42
N ASN A 260 9.69 6.57 -12.88
CA ASN A 260 10.78 6.62 -13.83
C ASN A 260 10.55 5.61 -14.95
N TYR A 261 10.73 6.05 -16.20
CA TYR A 261 10.57 5.24 -17.41
C TYR A 261 11.92 5.00 -18.11
N ASP A 262 13.01 5.56 -17.58
CA ASP A 262 14.34 5.47 -18.16
C ASP A 262 15.01 4.14 -17.85
N GLY A 263 15.18 3.32 -18.90
CA GLY A 263 16.06 2.14 -18.89
C GLY A 263 15.51 0.96 -18.09
N ALA A 264 15.35 -0.18 -18.77
CA ALA A 264 14.79 -1.37 -18.15
C ALA A 264 15.75 -2.01 -17.13
N LYS A 265 15.58 -1.69 -15.84
CA LYS A 265 16.32 -2.35 -14.75
C LYS A 265 15.90 -3.82 -14.60
N ASP A 266 16.84 -4.63 -14.14
CA ASP A 266 16.56 -6.01 -13.79
C ASP A 266 15.73 -6.10 -12.52
N ILE A 267 14.82 -7.07 -12.47
CA ILE A 267 14.06 -7.41 -11.27
C ILE A 267 15.02 -8.11 -10.29
N PRO A 268 15.21 -7.57 -9.07
CA PRO A 268 16.05 -8.19 -8.05
C PRO A 268 15.61 -9.62 -7.73
N SER A 269 16.56 -10.55 -7.63
CA SER A 269 16.29 -11.96 -7.28
C SER A 269 15.24 -12.65 -8.17
N ARG A 270 15.02 -12.19 -9.41
CA ARG A 270 14.00 -12.70 -10.33
C ARG A 270 13.99 -14.23 -10.44
N ASP A 271 15.16 -14.85 -10.58
CA ASP A 271 15.27 -16.30 -10.73
C ASP A 271 14.79 -17.07 -9.49
N ILE A 272 14.95 -16.50 -8.29
CA ILE A 272 14.43 -17.08 -7.04
C ILE A 272 12.90 -17.10 -7.06
N PHE A 273 12.28 -16.00 -7.46
CA PHE A 273 10.81 -15.92 -7.53
C PHE A 273 10.24 -16.82 -8.63
N LEU A 274 10.86 -16.85 -9.82
CA LEU A 274 10.45 -17.77 -10.88
C LEU A 274 10.57 -19.24 -10.47
N SER A 275 11.63 -19.58 -9.74
CA SER A 275 11.80 -20.93 -9.19
C SER A 275 10.68 -21.26 -8.19
N ALA A 276 10.29 -20.32 -7.33
CA ALA A 276 9.20 -20.52 -6.38
C ALA A 276 7.84 -20.74 -7.08
N LEU A 277 7.56 -20.05 -8.19
CA LEU A 277 6.32 -20.20 -8.96
C LEU A 277 6.18 -21.56 -9.65
N THR A 278 7.29 -22.25 -9.90
CA THR A 278 7.31 -23.53 -10.66
C THR A 278 7.51 -24.76 -9.77
N ALA A 279 7.63 -24.56 -8.46
CA ALA A 279 7.93 -25.59 -7.45
C ALA A 279 6.70 -26.37 -6.95
#